data_AF-A0A317JKQ1-F1
#
_entry.id   AF-A0A317JKQ1-F1
#
_cell.length_a   1.000
_cell.length_b   1.000
_cell.length_c   1.000
_cell.angle_alpha   90.00
_cell.angle_beta   90.00
_cell.angle_gamma   90.00
#
_symmetry.space_group_name_H-M   'P 1'
#
loop_
_entity.id
_entity.type
_entity.pdbx_description
1 polymer ?
#
loop_
_entity_poly.entity_id
_entity_poly.type
_entity_poly.pdbx_seq_one_letter_code
_entity_poly.pdbx_strand_id
1 'polypeptide(L)'
;MALVEVAGATPSHLALILGKDQNAYLINRDNLGGITTPVIKKQVAQGEIASGSAVYAVAGSTYIAFNGSGAGCPAGQNGDLVAMQVSAQNPPTLSIAWCASQNGAGSPIVTSPDGVSSFIVWGLGAEGDNRLHGFDGATGQVIFAGGGNAEQMDMVQHFQTPIVAKGPMYVGSSSKLYAFLP
;
A
#
# COMPACT_ATOMS: atom_id res chain seq x y z
N MET A 1 -8.81 -5.00 -5.34
CA MET A 1 -8.24 -6.21 -5.97
C MET A 1 -7.10 -5.79 -6.88
N ALA A 2 -6.00 -6.53 -6.87
CA ALA A 2 -4.88 -6.33 -7.77
C ALA A 2 -4.60 -7.62 -8.55
N LEU A 3 -4.21 -7.50 -9.82
CA LEU A 3 -3.66 -8.62 -10.58
C LEU A 3 -2.15 -8.63 -10.37
N VAL A 4 -1.60 -9.79 -10.01
CA VAL A 4 -0.19 -9.92 -9.63
C VAL A 4 0.41 -11.13 -10.34
N GLU A 5 1.56 -10.89 -10.99
CA GLU A 5 2.35 -11.93 -11.66
C GLU A 5 3.56 -12.24 -10.78
N VAL A 6 3.66 -13.48 -10.33
CA VAL A 6 4.75 -13.92 -9.44
C VAL A 6 5.56 -14.98 -10.16
N ALA A 7 6.55 -14.52 -10.93
CA ALA A 7 7.41 -15.41 -11.71
C ALA A 7 8.10 -16.43 -10.79
N GLY A 8 7.98 -17.71 -11.13
CA GLY A 8 8.54 -18.82 -10.35
C GLY A 8 7.62 -19.41 -9.29
N ALA A 9 6.45 -18.80 -9.04
CA ALA A 9 5.42 -19.38 -8.17
C ALA A 9 4.43 -20.28 -8.93
N THR A 10 3.73 -21.15 -8.20
CA THR A 10 2.72 -22.07 -8.71
C THR A 10 1.52 -22.00 -7.77
N PRO A 11 0.40 -21.37 -8.19
CA PRO A 11 0.23 -20.65 -9.46
C PRO A 11 1.00 -19.31 -9.49
N SER A 12 1.40 -18.86 -10.68
CA SER A 12 2.09 -17.57 -10.92
C SER A 12 1.13 -16.43 -11.29
N HIS A 13 -0.01 -16.76 -11.92
CA HIS A 13 -1.06 -15.82 -12.30
C HIS A 13 -2.06 -15.68 -11.16
N LEU A 14 -1.90 -14.62 -10.38
CA LEU A 14 -2.64 -14.46 -9.12
C LEU A 14 -3.49 -13.20 -9.15
N ALA A 15 -4.58 -13.21 -8.40
CA ALA A 15 -5.26 -12.00 -7.98
C ALA A 15 -5.18 -11.87 -6.47
N LEU A 16 -4.94 -10.64 -6.02
CA LEU A 16 -4.88 -10.29 -4.61
C LEU A 16 -6.11 -9.49 -4.22
N ILE A 17 -6.78 -9.93 -3.16
CA ILE A 17 -7.97 -9.28 -2.62
C ILE A 17 -7.69 -8.92 -1.16
N LEU A 18 -7.93 -7.66 -0.82
CA LEU A 18 -7.98 -7.21 0.57
C LEU A 18 -9.44 -7.20 1.01
N GLY A 19 -9.72 -7.95 2.07
CA GLY A 19 -11.05 -8.06 2.66
C GLY A 19 -11.22 -7.11 3.83
N LYS A 20 -12.43 -6.59 4.00
CA LYS A 20 -12.84 -5.82 5.18
C LYS A 20 -12.78 -6.64 6.47
N ASP A 21 -12.68 -7.97 6.35
CA ASP A 21 -12.52 -8.92 7.44
C ASP A 21 -11.06 -9.09 7.89
N GLN A 22 -10.20 -8.11 7.61
CA GLN A 22 -8.79 -8.05 8.03
C GLN A 22 -7.83 -8.97 7.26
N ASN A 23 -8.35 -9.74 6.31
CA ASN A 23 -7.61 -10.76 5.60
C ASN A 23 -7.21 -10.30 4.19
N ALA A 24 -6.01 -10.71 3.79
CA ALA A 24 -5.60 -10.75 2.40
C ALA A 24 -5.81 -12.16 1.85
N TYR A 25 -6.23 -12.20 0.59
CA TYR A 25 -6.51 -13.41 -0.15
C TYR A 25 -5.70 -13.42 -1.43
N LEU A 26 -5.01 -14.53 -1.67
CA LEU A 26 -4.36 -14.81 -2.94
C LEU A 26 -5.15 -15.90 -3.63
N ILE A 27 -5.61 -15.63 -4.85
CA ILE A 27 -6.43 -16.55 -5.63
C ILE A 27 -5.79 -16.80 -6.99
N ASN A 28 -5.95 -18.02 -7.51
CA ASN A 28 -5.48 -18.36 -8.85
C ASN A 28 -6.37 -17.67 -9.88
N ARG A 29 -5.77 -16.75 -10.68
CA ARG A 29 -6.49 -15.97 -11.69
C ARG A 29 -7.03 -16.85 -12.82
N ASP A 30 -6.38 -17.97 -13.09
CA ASP A 30 -6.79 -18.88 -14.16
C ASP A 30 -8.01 -19.73 -13.77
N ASN A 31 -8.48 -19.61 -12.53
CA ASN A 31 -9.62 -20.36 -12.00
C ASN A 31 -10.63 -19.48 -11.22
N LEU A 32 -10.87 -18.24 -11.67
CA LEU A 32 -11.76 -17.28 -11.00
C LEU A 32 -13.27 -17.59 -11.10
N GLY A 33 -13.66 -18.69 -11.75
CA GLY A 33 -15.06 -19.10 -11.96
C GLY A 33 -15.47 -20.39 -11.22
N GLY A 34 -14.56 -21.04 -10.51
CA GLY A 34 -14.87 -22.13 -9.59
C GLY A 34 -14.82 -21.59 -8.16
N ILE A 35 -15.87 -21.81 -7.35
CA ILE A 35 -15.81 -21.47 -5.92
C ILE A 35 -14.77 -22.39 -5.26
N THR A 36 -13.52 -21.95 -5.22
CA THR A 36 -12.42 -22.69 -4.62
C THR A 36 -11.84 -21.94 -3.44
N THR A 37 -11.34 -22.68 -2.45
CA THR A 37 -10.55 -22.13 -1.35
C THR A 37 -9.41 -21.27 -1.92
N PRO A 38 -9.14 -20.08 -1.37
CA PRO A 38 -8.03 -19.25 -1.82
C PRO A 38 -6.70 -20.01 -1.68
N VAL A 39 -5.74 -19.70 -2.55
CA VAL A 39 -4.37 -20.23 -2.45
C VAL A 39 -3.77 -19.85 -1.10
N ILE A 40 -4.03 -18.62 -0.66
CA ILE A 40 -3.63 -18.12 0.66
C ILE A 40 -4.77 -17.30 1.24
N LYS A 41 -5.06 -17.51 2.53
CA LYS A 41 -5.75 -16.55 3.39
C LYS A 41 -4.82 -16.18 4.53
N LYS A 42 -4.57 -14.90 4.74
CA LYS A 42 -3.73 -14.41 5.84
C LYS A 42 -4.31 -13.15 6.45
N GLN A 43 -4.40 -13.09 7.77
CA GLN A 43 -4.70 -11.85 8.47
C GLN A 43 -3.51 -10.89 8.30
N VAL A 44 -3.78 -9.72 7.73
CA VAL A 44 -2.75 -8.69 7.44
C VAL A 44 -3.04 -7.38 8.17
N ALA A 45 -4.25 -7.24 8.71
CA ALA A 45 -4.65 -6.12 9.55
C ALA A 45 -5.27 -6.59 10.87
N GLN A 46 -5.32 -5.69 11.85
CA GLN A 46 -6.03 -5.87 13.13
C GLN A 46 -7.42 -5.22 13.11
N GLY A 47 -7.76 -4.52 12.03
CA GLY A 47 -9.02 -3.81 11.82
C GLY A 47 -9.46 -3.83 10.36
N GLU A 48 -10.61 -3.23 10.07
CA GLU A 48 -11.18 -3.20 8.72
C GLU A 48 -10.20 -2.63 7.70
N ILE A 49 -10.11 -3.28 6.53
CA ILE A 49 -9.38 -2.77 5.37
C ILE A 49 -10.40 -2.11 4.44
N ALA A 50 -10.47 -0.77 4.48
CA ALA A 50 -11.44 0.02 3.70
C ALA A 50 -10.78 0.95 2.66
N SER A 51 -9.46 0.89 2.51
CA SER A 51 -8.66 1.76 1.64
C SER A 51 -8.35 1.14 0.28
N GLY A 52 -7.91 1.99 -0.65
CA GLY A 52 -7.23 1.56 -1.86
C GLY A 52 -5.87 0.94 -1.55
N SER A 53 -5.29 0.26 -2.54
CA SER A 53 -3.97 -0.38 -2.43
C SER A 53 -3.07 0.02 -3.58
N ALA A 54 -1.77 0.12 -3.33
CA ALA A 54 -0.75 0.33 -4.35
C ALA A 54 0.10 -0.93 -4.52
N VAL A 55 0.38 -1.31 -5.77
CA VAL A 55 1.20 -2.49 -6.11
C VAL A 55 2.49 -2.04 -6.75
N TYR A 56 3.60 -2.63 -6.34
CA TYR A 56 4.95 -2.30 -6.83
C TYR A 56 5.88 -3.50 -6.67
N ALA A 57 7.10 -3.38 -7.20
CA ALA A 57 8.10 -4.43 -7.11
C ALA A 57 9.33 -3.95 -6.32
N VAL A 58 9.89 -4.82 -5.48
CA VAL A 58 11.16 -4.58 -4.80
C VAL A 58 12.04 -5.82 -5.00
N ALA A 59 13.20 -5.65 -5.64
CA ALA A 59 14.15 -6.72 -5.90
C ALA A 59 13.48 -8.00 -6.50
N GLY A 60 12.56 -7.81 -7.45
CA GLY A 60 11.83 -8.89 -8.12
C GLY A 60 10.67 -9.52 -7.33
N SER A 61 10.44 -9.09 -6.08
CA SER A 61 9.28 -9.48 -5.29
C SER A 61 8.13 -8.50 -5.47
N THR A 62 6.90 -9.00 -5.43
CA THR A 62 5.70 -8.15 -5.51
C THR A 62 5.29 -7.65 -4.13
N TYR A 63 5.10 -6.34 -4.01
CA TYR A 63 4.68 -5.67 -2.80
C TYR A 63 3.31 -5.01 -3.02
N ILE A 64 2.50 -5.00 -1.96
CA ILE A 64 1.19 -4.35 -1.94
C ILE A 64 1.14 -3.49 -0.68
N ALA A 65 1.02 -2.18 -0.86
CA ALA A 65 0.81 -1.23 0.22
C ALA A 65 -0.68 -0.88 0.36
N PHE A 66 -1.19 -0.80 1.58
CA PHE A 66 -2.56 -0.39 1.90
C PHE A 66 -2.63 0.27 3.27
N ASN A 67 -3.63 1.13 3.48
CA ASN A 67 -3.89 1.69 4.79
C ASN A 67 -4.70 0.71 5.66
N GLY A 68 -4.21 0.47 6.87
CA GLY A 68 -4.78 -0.42 7.87
C GLY A 68 -3.80 -0.65 9.03
N SER A 69 -4.31 -1.00 10.20
CA SER A 69 -3.46 -1.35 11.35
C SER A 69 -2.83 -2.73 11.14
N GLY A 70 -1.52 -2.83 10.96
CA GLY A 70 -0.86 -4.07 10.55
C GLY A 70 -0.95 -5.23 11.56
N ALA A 71 -1.26 -6.43 11.09
CA ALA A 71 -1.18 -7.67 11.87
C ALA A 71 0.11 -8.42 11.54
N GLY A 72 1.06 -8.44 12.48
CA GLY A 72 2.36 -9.09 12.29
C GLY A 72 3.43 -8.18 11.68
N CYS A 73 3.41 -6.89 12.04
CA CYS A 73 4.48 -5.96 11.69
C CYS A 73 5.86 -6.47 12.19
N PRO A 74 6.94 -6.25 11.42
CA PRO A 74 8.30 -6.55 11.88
C PRO A 74 8.62 -5.89 13.22
N ALA A 75 9.57 -6.48 13.96
CA ALA A 75 9.97 -5.96 15.27
C ALA A 75 10.42 -4.50 15.18
N GLY A 76 9.88 -3.66 16.06
CA GLY A 76 10.15 -2.21 16.07
C GLY A 76 9.33 -1.39 15.08
N GLN A 77 8.42 -2.02 14.31
CA GLN A 77 7.51 -1.33 13.40
C GLN A 77 6.05 -1.48 13.84
N ASN A 78 5.27 -0.43 13.59
CA ASN A 78 3.82 -0.37 13.79
C ASN A 78 3.23 0.72 12.89
N GLY A 79 1.92 0.88 12.92
CA GLY A 79 1.23 2.01 12.30
C GLY A 79 0.02 1.60 11.46
N ASP A 80 -0.45 2.57 10.69
CA ASP A 80 -1.68 2.55 9.88
C ASP A 80 -1.39 2.43 8.37
N LEU A 81 -0.14 2.20 7.97
CA LEU A 81 0.25 1.87 6.61
C LEU A 81 1.04 0.57 6.62
N VAL A 82 0.61 -0.38 5.79
CA VAL A 82 1.17 -1.74 5.74
C VAL A 82 1.62 -2.02 4.32
N ALA A 83 2.82 -2.58 4.18
CA ALA A 83 3.20 -3.27 2.96
C ALA A 83 3.38 -4.75 3.21
N MET A 84 2.76 -5.54 2.34
CA MET A 84 2.89 -6.99 2.33
C MET A 84 3.58 -7.46 1.06
N GLN A 85 4.35 -8.53 1.19
CA GLN A 85 5.13 -9.13 0.12
C GLN A 85 4.53 -10.48 -0.27
N VAL A 86 4.43 -10.73 -1.58
CA VAL A 86 4.14 -12.05 -2.15
C VAL A 86 5.45 -12.66 -2.60
N SER A 87 5.78 -13.84 -2.08
CA SER A 87 7.01 -14.56 -2.44
C SER A 87 6.83 -15.40 -3.70
N ALA A 88 7.93 -15.58 -4.45
CA ALA A 88 8.01 -16.44 -5.62
C ALA A 88 8.21 -17.93 -5.27
N GLN A 89 7.61 -18.41 -4.18
CA GLN A 89 7.70 -19.80 -3.73
C GLN A 89 6.61 -20.68 -4.36
N ASN A 90 6.77 -22.01 -4.22
CA ASN A 90 5.82 -23.01 -4.73
C ASN A 90 5.28 -23.85 -3.55
N PRO A 91 4.11 -23.54 -2.96
CA PRO A 91 3.19 -22.45 -3.33
C PRO A 91 3.69 -21.07 -2.86
N PRO A 92 3.15 -19.96 -3.41
CA PRO A 92 3.52 -18.62 -2.97
C PRO A 92 3.18 -18.43 -1.49
N THR A 93 3.90 -17.53 -0.82
CA THR A 93 3.61 -17.13 0.56
C THR A 93 3.32 -15.64 0.64
N LEU A 94 2.54 -15.23 1.64
CA LEU A 94 2.24 -13.83 1.93
C LEU A 94 2.82 -13.46 3.30
N SER A 95 3.54 -12.35 3.41
CA SER A 95 4.09 -11.81 4.66
C SER A 95 3.91 -10.30 4.74
N ILE A 96 3.86 -9.76 5.96
CA ILE A 96 4.03 -8.32 6.15
C ILE A 96 5.52 -8.02 6.00
N ALA A 97 5.86 -7.17 5.05
CA ALA A 97 7.23 -6.75 4.81
C ALA A 97 7.62 -5.60 5.73
N TRP A 98 6.72 -4.63 5.90
CA TRP A 98 6.90 -3.53 6.84
C TRP A 98 5.56 -2.87 7.22
N CYS A 99 5.60 -2.12 8.32
CA CYS A 99 4.54 -1.21 8.75
C CYS A 99 5.12 0.17 9.05
N ALA A 100 4.34 1.21 8.80
CA ALA A 100 4.69 2.60 9.09
C ALA A 100 3.43 3.40 9.51
N SER A 101 3.65 4.57 10.10
CA SER A 101 2.58 5.51 10.43
C SER A 101 2.51 6.60 9.35
N GLN A 102 1.42 6.62 8.58
CA GLN A 102 1.03 7.74 7.73
C GLN A 102 0.11 8.73 8.47
N ASN A 103 -0.20 8.46 9.74
CA ASN A 103 -0.98 9.32 10.64
C ASN A 103 -2.38 9.65 10.11
N GLY A 104 -3.08 8.67 9.56
CA GLY A 104 -4.43 8.84 9.04
C GLY A 104 -4.88 7.75 8.08
N ALA A 105 -6.04 7.97 7.46
CA ALA A 105 -6.78 6.96 6.71
C ALA A 105 -6.73 7.15 5.18
N GLY A 106 -5.68 7.79 4.64
CA GLY A 106 -5.49 7.96 3.20
C GLY A 106 -5.17 6.66 2.47
N SER A 107 -5.59 6.54 1.21
CA SER A 107 -5.19 5.43 0.36
C SER A 107 -3.80 5.71 -0.25
N PRO A 108 -2.87 4.75 -0.20
CA PRO A 108 -1.53 4.99 -0.70
C PRO A 108 -1.43 4.98 -2.22
N ILE A 109 -0.41 5.65 -2.75
CA ILE A 109 0.11 5.45 -4.11
C ILE A 109 1.58 5.07 -4.06
N VAL A 110 2.12 4.68 -5.21
CA VAL A 110 3.56 4.47 -5.39
C VAL A 110 4.08 5.28 -6.55
N THR A 111 5.30 5.80 -6.39
CA THR A 111 6.06 6.42 -7.48
C THR A 111 7.42 5.78 -7.58
N SER A 112 7.98 5.76 -8.78
CA SER A 112 9.36 5.39 -9.03
C SER A 112 9.89 6.27 -10.17
N PRO A 113 11.17 6.68 -10.15
CA PRO A 113 11.76 7.46 -11.23
C PRO A 113 11.74 6.75 -12.60
N ASP A 114 11.87 5.42 -12.60
CA ASP A 114 12.01 4.58 -13.79
C ASP A 114 10.89 3.52 -13.93
N GLY A 115 10.00 3.43 -12.94
CA GLY A 115 8.92 2.45 -12.88
C GLY A 115 9.37 1.04 -12.48
N VAL A 116 10.64 0.83 -12.12
CA VAL A 116 11.19 -0.50 -11.81
C VAL A 116 12.08 -0.54 -10.56
N SER A 117 12.58 0.60 -10.09
CA SER A 117 13.47 0.71 -8.93
C SER A 117 13.13 1.92 -8.05
N SER A 118 13.72 1.98 -6.85
CA SER A 118 13.60 3.13 -5.94
C SER A 118 12.15 3.60 -5.69
N PHE A 119 11.26 2.65 -5.43
CA PHE A 119 9.86 2.96 -5.17
C PHE A 119 9.68 3.71 -3.85
N ILE A 120 8.85 4.74 -3.89
CA ILE A 120 8.36 5.48 -2.74
C ILE A 120 6.88 5.15 -2.58
N VAL A 121 6.48 4.71 -1.39
CA VAL A 121 5.07 4.63 -1.02
C VAL A 121 4.67 5.98 -0.41
N TRP A 122 3.62 6.58 -0.96
CA TRP A 122 3.06 7.83 -0.45
C TRP A 122 1.76 7.55 0.28
N GLY A 123 1.66 8.04 1.51
CA GLY A 123 0.45 8.00 2.34
C GLY A 123 -0.06 9.40 2.63
N LEU A 124 -1.37 9.52 2.88
CA LEU A 124 -1.97 10.77 3.35
C LEU A 124 -2.46 10.56 4.78
N GLY A 125 -2.09 11.46 5.68
CA GLY A 125 -2.62 11.54 7.04
C GLY A 125 -4.05 12.07 7.09
N ALA A 126 -4.90 11.59 6.19
CA ALA A 126 -6.29 11.99 6.07
C ALA A 126 -7.04 11.75 7.38
N GLU A 127 -7.78 12.75 7.84
CA GLU A 127 -8.47 12.77 9.14
C GLU A 127 -7.56 12.61 10.37
N GLY A 128 -6.24 12.69 10.19
CA GLY A 128 -5.26 12.78 11.25
C GLY A 128 -4.47 14.08 11.14
N ASP A 129 -3.21 14.01 10.72
CA ASP A 129 -2.35 15.19 10.62
C ASP A 129 -2.55 16.02 9.33
N ASN A 130 -3.32 15.51 8.37
CA ASN A 130 -3.59 16.10 7.06
C ASN A 130 -2.31 16.48 6.30
N ARG A 131 -1.29 15.61 6.38
CA ARG A 131 -0.02 15.79 5.67
C ARG A 131 0.25 14.65 4.69
N LEU A 132 1.10 14.95 3.72
CA LEU A 132 1.64 13.95 2.79
C LEU A 132 2.86 13.29 3.43
N HIS A 133 2.91 11.96 3.45
CA HIS A 133 4.04 11.20 3.98
C HIS A 133 4.62 10.30 2.91
N GLY A 134 5.95 10.20 2.87
CA GLY A 134 6.69 9.36 1.93
C GLY A 134 7.53 8.33 2.66
N PHE A 135 7.49 7.10 2.19
CA PHE A 135 8.18 5.95 2.78
C PHE A 135 9.00 5.21 1.72
N ASP A 136 10.21 4.78 2.09
CA ASP A 136 10.99 3.85 1.28
C ASP A 136 10.20 2.56 1.05
N GLY A 137 9.98 2.18 -0.21
CA GLY A 137 9.12 1.06 -0.56
C GLY A 137 9.64 -0.30 -0.11
N ALA A 138 10.95 -0.45 0.12
CA ALA A 138 11.52 -1.72 0.58
C ALA A 138 11.38 -1.91 2.09
N THR A 139 11.49 -0.82 2.85
CA THR A 139 11.72 -0.86 4.31
C THR A 139 10.65 -0.18 5.15
N GLY A 140 9.82 0.68 4.55
CA GLY A 140 8.86 1.52 5.26
C GLY A 140 9.50 2.69 6.01
N GLN A 141 10.80 2.96 5.82
CA GLN A 141 11.48 4.08 6.46
C GLN A 141 10.93 5.41 5.95
N VAL A 142 10.72 6.36 6.85
CA VAL A 142 10.22 7.70 6.50
C VAL A 142 11.29 8.45 5.71
N ILE A 143 10.93 8.91 4.51
CA ILE A 143 11.77 9.77 3.68
C ILE A 143 11.18 11.17 3.50
N PHE A 144 9.88 11.33 3.73
CA PHE A 144 9.20 12.63 3.78
C PHE A 144 8.14 12.61 4.88
N ALA A 145 8.26 13.50 5.87
CA ALA A 145 7.42 13.51 7.08
C ALA A 145 6.39 14.65 7.09
N GLY A 146 5.85 15.03 5.92
CA GLY A 146 4.82 16.06 5.85
C GLY A 146 5.29 17.51 5.74
N GLY A 147 6.60 17.75 5.57
CA GLY A 147 7.15 19.09 5.38
C GLY A 147 6.96 20.04 6.57
N GLY A 148 7.05 21.34 6.32
CA GLY A 148 6.86 22.40 7.30
C GLY A 148 5.42 22.92 7.38
N ASN A 149 5.24 24.15 7.83
CA ASN A 149 3.91 24.76 7.96
C ASN A 149 3.25 25.05 6.60
N ALA A 150 4.03 25.24 5.53
CA ALA A 150 3.51 25.53 4.20
C ALA A 150 2.87 24.30 3.53
N GLU A 151 3.33 23.10 3.90
CA GLU A 151 2.87 21.81 3.40
C GLU A 151 1.64 21.27 4.15
N GLN A 152 1.20 21.97 5.21
CA GLN A 152 -0.01 21.61 5.93
C GLN A 152 -1.24 21.80 5.03
N MET A 153 -1.96 20.71 4.80
CA MET A 153 -3.26 20.78 4.14
C MET A 153 -4.35 21.04 5.18
N ASP A 154 -5.49 21.58 4.73
CA ASP A 154 -6.73 21.51 5.49
C ASP A 154 -7.29 20.07 5.47
N MET A 155 -8.54 19.88 5.90
CA MET A 155 -9.11 18.55 6.10
C MET A 155 -9.09 17.70 4.83
N VAL A 156 -8.30 16.63 4.83
CA VAL A 156 -8.30 15.57 3.83
C VAL A 156 -9.18 14.43 4.35
N GLN A 157 -10.18 14.03 3.57
CA GLN A 157 -11.13 12.97 3.94
C GLN A 157 -10.49 11.59 3.83
N HIS A 158 -10.94 10.62 4.64
CA HIS A 158 -10.45 9.25 4.55
C HIS A 158 -10.59 8.66 3.15
N PHE A 159 -9.74 7.67 2.85
CA PHE A 159 -9.60 6.96 1.58
C PHE A 159 -9.18 7.82 0.38
N GLN A 160 -8.96 9.13 0.57
CA GLN A 160 -8.37 9.99 -0.47
C GLN A 160 -7.06 9.40 -0.98
N THR A 161 -6.87 9.49 -2.30
CA THR A 161 -5.70 8.99 -2.99
C THR A 161 -5.03 10.17 -3.70
N PRO A 162 -3.74 10.47 -3.45
CA PRO A 162 -3.04 11.51 -4.19
C PRO A 162 -2.81 11.07 -5.65
N ILE A 163 -2.55 12.02 -6.55
CA ILE A 163 -2.26 11.74 -7.96
C ILE A 163 -0.98 12.43 -8.37
N VAL A 164 -0.05 11.70 -9.00
CA VAL A 164 1.13 12.29 -9.64
C VAL A 164 0.91 12.41 -11.13
N ALA A 165 1.11 13.61 -11.67
CA ALA A 165 0.96 13.87 -13.09
C ALA A 165 2.09 14.78 -13.58
N LYS A 166 3.00 14.24 -14.39
CA LYS A 166 4.13 14.97 -15.00
C LYS A 166 5.03 15.69 -13.98
N GLY A 167 5.26 15.09 -12.81
CA GLY A 167 6.14 15.61 -11.76
C GLY A 167 5.38 15.98 -10.49
N PRO A 168 4.50 17.00 -10.51
CA PRO A 168 3.73 17.39 -9.34
C PRO A 168 2.83 16.28 -8.81
N MET A 169 2.66 16.27 -7.49
CA MET A 169 1.65 15.48 -6.79
C MET A 169 0.48 16.36 -6.36
N TYR A 170 -0.73 15.93 -6.66
CA TYR A 170 -1.95 16.64 -6.34
C TYR A 170 -2.73 15.92 -5.24
N VAL A 171 -3.21 16.68 -4.27
CA VAL A 171 -4.03 16.17 -3.16
C VAL A 171 -5.31 17.00 -3.06
N GLY A 172 -6.45 16.34 -3.19
CA GLY A 172 -7.74 16.95 -2.92
C GLY A 172 -8.03 16.99 -1.43
N SER A 173 -8.46 18.14 -0.93
CA SER A 173 -8.99 18.30 0.41
C SER A 173 -10.48 18.66 0.37
N SER A 174 -11.07 18.90 1.54
CA SER A 174 -12.48 19.27 1.67
C SER A 174 -12.79 20.63 1.02
N SER A 175 -11.79 21.50 0.81
CA SER A 175 -12.02 22.83 0.24
C SER A 175 -11.01 23.28 -0.82
N LYS A 176 -9.91 22.55 -1.03
CA LYS A 176 -8.79 22.96 -1.90
C LYS A 176 -8.22 21.78 -2.68
N LEU A 177 -7.45 22.13 -3.71
CA LEU A 177 -6.53 21.22 -4.38
C LEU A 177 -5.11 21.71 -4.10
N TYR A 178 -4.30 20.87 -3.48
CA TYR A 178 -2.89 21.13 -3.20
C TYR A 178 -2.02 20.54 -4.30
N ALA A 179 -0.90 21.20 -4.58
CA ALA A 179 0.14 20.71 -5.48
C ALA A 179 1.48 20.71 -4.74
N PHE A 180 2.07 19.53 -4.60
CA PHE A 180 3.43 19.34 -4.09
C PHE A 180 4.37 19.25 -5.30
N LEU A 181 5.37 20.12 -5.32
CA LEU A 181 6.36 20.18 -6.39
C LEU A 181 7.60 19.35 -6.03
N PRO A 182 8.32 18.80 -7.02
CA PRO A 182 9.56 18.06 -6.81
C PRO A 182 10.67 18.88 -6.17
#